data_AF-A0A251XAL4-F1
#
_entry.id   AF-A0A251XAL4-F1
#
_cell.length_a   1.000
_cell.length_b   1.000
_cell.length_c   1.000
_cell.angle_alpha   90.00
_cell.angle_beta   90.00
_cell.angle_gamma   90.00
#
_symmetry.space_group_name_H-M   'P 1'
#
loop_
_entity.id
_entity.type
_entity.pdbx_description
1 polymer ?
#
loop_
_entity_poly.entity_id
_entity_poly.type
_entity_poly.pdbx_seq_one_letter_code
_entity_poly.pdbx_strand_id
1 'polypeptide(L)'
;MSAKTANFFEELKQRLNRVEAEQHRQRSELTQLSDLEQEVMRLENRLQEIQSGDHEPSNIQPVDFNQMRDLKEINRLERELKGIKVTSVNVSKESGNSEDDRYFDEIEKLRLELGSLPQKNPAKSTATSENKAATPAKKTTTTTATAPRFVICWVAEGTVSEWSEAAKSWQKQGQGHGYETADQARTSLARLKRQWPNYVLKVIKR
;
A
#
# COMPACT_ATOMS: atom_id res chain seq x y z
N MET A 1 -62.32 -14.26 -25.32
CA MET A 1 -61.15 -13.34 -25.37
C MET A 1 -60.08 -13.99 -26.22
N SER A 2 -59.37 -13.23 -27.07
CA SER A 2 -58.38 -13.78 -28.01
C SER A 2 -57.06 -14.10 -27.29
N ALA A 3 -56.37 -15.19 -27.61
CA ALA A 3 -55.06 -15.52 -27.02
C ALA A 3 -54.04 -14.36 -27.14
N LYS A 4 -54.18 -13.51 -28.17
CA LYS A 4 -53.37 -12.31 -28.36
C LYS A 4 -53.52 -11.30 -27.21
N THR A 5 -54.72 -11.14 -26.65
CA THR A 5 -54.95 -10.19 -25.55
C THR A 5 -54.37 -10.70 -24.23
N ALA A 6 -54.37 -12.02 -24.00
CA ALA A 6 -53.75 -12.63 -22.84
C ALA A 6 -52.22 -12.48 -22.85
N ASN A 7 -51.58 -12.75 -23.99
CA ASN A 7 -50.13 -12.58 -24.14
C ASN A 7 -49.69 -11.13 -23.95
N PHE A 8 -50.45 -10.17 -24.49
CA PHE A 8 -50.16 -8.75 -24.32
C PHE A 8 -50.24 -8.30 -22.85
N PHE A 9 -51.25 -8.79 -22.11
CA PHE A 9 -51.38 -8.50 -20.68
C PHE A 9 -50.20 -9.06 -19.87
N GLU A 10 -49.77 -10.29 -20.19
CA GLU A 10 -48.63 -10.91 -19.52
C GLU A 10 -47.32 -10.17 -19.81
N GLU A 11 -47.10 -9.71 -21.05
CA GLU A 11 -45.94 -8.89 -21.41
C GLU A 11 -45.92 -7.56 -20.64
N LEU A 12 -47.06 -6.87 -20.55
CA LEU A 12 -47.19 -5.65 -19.77
C LEU A 12 -46.88 -5.87 -18.29
N LYS A 13 -47.40 -6.96 -17.72
CA LYS A 13 -47.14 -7.34 -16.33
C LYS A 13 -45.65 -7.60 -16.10
N GLN A 14 -44.99 -8.32 -17.01
CA GLN A 14 -43.54 -8.55 -16.92
C GLN A 14 -42.74 -7.25 -17.05
N ARG A 15 -43.13 -6.36 -17.96
CA ARG A 15 -42.50 -5.04 -18.11
C ARG A 15 -42.66 -4.19 -16.85
N LEU A 16 -43.85 -4.18 -16.25
CA LEU A 16 -44.11 -3.47 -15.00
C LEU A 16 -43.20 -3.98 -13.88
N ASN A 17 -43.15 -5.31 -13.68
CA ASN A 17 -42.30 -5.92 -12.65
C ASN A 17 -40.81 -5.57 -12.82
N ARG A 18 -40.31 -5.51 -14.06
CA ARG A 18 -38.92 -5.10 -14.34
C ARG A 18 -38.66 -3.65 -13.96
N VAL A 19 -39.60 -2.76 -14.28
CA VAL A 19 -39.50 -1.34 -13.94
C VAL A 19 -39.54 -1.15 -12.43
N GLU A 20 -40.42 -1.86 -11.72
CA GLU A 20 -40.50 -1.80 -10.24
C GLU A 20 -39.22 -2.31 -9.57
N ALA A 21 -38.65 -3.41 -10.06
CA ALA A 21 -37.39 -3.95 -9.56
C ALA A 21 -36.23 -2.96 -9.77
N GLU A 22 -36.15 -2.35 -10.94
CA GLU A 22 -35.12 -1.35 -11.25
C GLU A 22 -35.29 -0.08 -10.41
N GLN A 23 -36.51 0.39 -10.18
CA GLN A 23 -36.78 1.50 -9.26
C GLN A 23 -36.35 1.19 -7.83
N HIS A 24 -36.60 -0.03 -7.35
CA HIS A 24 -36.18 -0.45 -6.02
C HIS A 24 -34.65 -0.47 -5.88
N ARG A 25 -33.96 -1.01 -6.90
CA ARG A 25 -32.50 -1.00 -6.98
C ARG A 25 -31.95 0.43 -6.94
N GLN A 26 -32.47 1.32 -7.77
CA GLN A 26 -32.02 2.72 -7.83
C GLN A 26 -32.25 3.46 -6.50
N ARG A 27 -33.37 3.22 -5.82
CA ARG A 27 -33.60 3.77 -4.48
C ARG A 27 -32.55 3.29 -3.47
N SER A 28 -32.20 2.00 -3.51
CA SER A 28 -31.15 1.45 -2.66
C SER A 28 -29.79 2.08 -2.95
N GLU A 29 -29.42 2.24 -4.21
CA GLU A 29 -28.18 2.91 -4.63
C GLU A 29 -28.14 4.38 -4.18
N LEU A 30 -29.25 5.11 -4.28
CA LEU A 30 -29.35 6.49 -3.79
C LEU A 30 -29.17 6.60 -2.27
N THR A 31 -29.71 5.66 -1.50
CA THR A 31 -29.47 5.61 -0.05
C THR A 31 -27.99 5.41 0.27
N GLN A 32 -27.32 4.47 -0.41
CA GLN A 32 -25.88 4.23 -0.20
C GLN A 32 -25.03 5.47 -0.55
N LEU A 33 -25.38 6.18 -1.62
CA LEU A 33 -24.71 7.43 -1.98
C LEU A 33 -24.92 8.53 -0.92
N SER A 34 -26.11 8.64 -0.34
CA SER A 34 -26.38 9.59 0.74
C SER A 34 -25.58 9.27 2.00
N ASP A 35 -25.44 8.00 2.36
CA ASP A 35 -24.61 7.57 3.50
C ASP A 35 -23.13 7.90 3.26
N LEU A 36 -22.64 7.71 2.03
CA LEU A 36 -21.26 8.06 1.66
C LEU A 36 -21.03 9.57 1.68
N GLU A 37 -21.99 10.37 1.21
CA GLU A 37 -21.93 11.83 1.26
C GLU A 37 -21.84 12.35 2.70
N GLN A 38 -22.63 11.77 3.62
CA GLN A 38 -22.54 12.08 5.05
C GLN A 38 -21.18 11.74 5.64
N GLU A 39 -20.60 10.60 5.26
CA GLU A 39 -19.27 10.19 5.73
C GLU A 39 -18.16 11.10 5.20
N VAL A 40 -18.24 11.52 3.94
CA VAL A 40 -17.30 12.52 3.37
C VAL A 40 -17.40 13.83 4.14
N MET A 41 -18.61 14.33 4.39
CA MET A 41 -18.82 15.57 5.17
C MET A 41 -18.24 15.45 6.59
N ARG A 42 -18.41 14.28 7.24
CA ARG A 42 -17.83 14.00 8.55
C ARG A 42 -16.30 14.03 8.53
N LEU A 43 -15.68 13.45 7.49
CA LEU A 43 -14.23 13.43 7.32
C LEU A 43 -13.65 14.82 6.99
N GLU A 44 -14.34 15.58 6.14
CA GLU A 44 -13.96 16.96 5.80
C GLU A 44 -13.97 17.86 7.05
N ASN A 45 -15.02 17.79 7.87
CA ASN A 45 -15.08 18.50 9.14
C ASN A 45 -13.90 18.12 10.05
N ARG A 46 -13.59 16.83 10.17
CA ARG A 46 -12.46 16.36 10.99
C ARG A 46 -11.11 16.84 10.45
N LEU A 47 -10.94 16.91 9.14
CA LEU A 47 -9.72 17.48 8.54
C LEU A 47 -9.61 18.98 8.81
N GLN A 48 -10.73 19.71 8.76
CA GLN A 48 -10.76 21.13 9.07
C GLN A 48 -10.42 21.41 10.55
N GLU A 49 -10.89 20.55 11.46
CA GLU A 49 -10.50 20.58 12.88
C GLU A 49 -8.98 20.41 13.06
N ILE A 50 -8.37 19.45 12.37
CA ILE A 50 -6.90 19.22 12.42
C ILE A 50 -6.13 20.41 11.85
N GLN A 51 -6.61 21.01 10.75
CA GLN A 51 -5.95 22.13 10.10
C GLN A 51 -6.01 23.42 10.92
N SER A 52 -7.04 23.60 11.74
CA SER A 52 -7.25 24.82 12.52
C SER A 52 -6.22 24.99 13.65
N GLY A 53 -5.40 23.97 13.95
CA GLY A 53 -4.23 24.10 14.84
C GLY A 53 -4.54 24.30 16.33
N ASP A 54 -5.81 24.51 16.69
CA ASP A 54 -6.27 24.70 18.07
C ASP A 54 -6.56 23.37 18.81
N HIS A 55 -6.32 22.24 18.17
CA HIS A 55 -6.34 20.94 18.84
C HIS A 55 -4.95 20.62 19.40
N GLU A 56 -4.74 20.98 20.67
CA GLU A 56 -3.98 20.11 21.59
C GLU A 56 -4.41 18.67 21.28
N PRO A 57 -3.49 17.72 20.99
CA PRO A 57 -3.84 16.35 20.62
C PRO A 57 -4.70 15.80 21.75
N SER A 58 -6.01 15.82 21.55
CA SER A 58 -6.99 15.49 22.56
C SER A 58 -6.67 14.08 22.98
N ASN A 59 -6.08 14.00 24.18
CA ASN A 59 -5.71 12.82 24.93
C ASN A 59 -6.06 11.57 24.13
N ILE A 60 -5.10 11.08 23.33
CA ILE A 60 -5.25 9.82 22.60
C ILE A 60 -5.42 8.79 23.71
N GLN A 61 -6.67 8.60 24.13
CA GLN A 61 -7.07 7.51 24.99
C GLN A 61 -6.51 6.30 24.26
N PRO A 62 -5.62 5.52 24.89
CA PRO A 62 -5.03 4.35 24.25
C PRO A 62 -6.21 3.56 23.71
N VAL A 63 -6.29 3.46 22.38
CA VAL A 63 -7.36 2.72 21.72
C VAL A 63 -7.26 1.33 22.29
N ASP A 64 -8.24 0.96 23.11
CA ASP A 64 -8.26 -0.37 23.71
C ASP A 64 -8.58 -1.35 22.57
N PHE A 65 -7.52 -1.85 21.95
CA PHE A 65 -7.60 -2.81 20.85
C PHE A 65 -8.38 -4.08 21.25
N ASN A 66 -8.66 -4.31 22.54
CA ASN A 66 -9.56 -5.36 22.97
C ASN A 66 -11.02 -5.10 22.57
N GLN A 67 -11.46 -3.84 22.43
CA GLN A 67 -12.82 -3.52 21.96
C GLN A 67 -12.97 -3.67 20.44
N MET A 68 -11.88 -3.50 19.69
CA MET A 68 -11.87 -3.70 18.23
C MET A 68 -11.77 -5.17 17.81
N ARG A 69 -11.36 -6.07 18.71
CA ARG A 69 -11.51 -7.50 18.46
C ARG A 69 -12.99 -7.83 18.60
N ASP A 70 -13.66 -8.02 17.47
CA ASP A 70 -14.99 -8.61 17.47
C ASP A 70 -14.89 -10.05 17.98
N LEU A 71 -14.98 -10.19 19.30
CA LEU A 71 -14.90 -11.47 19.99
C LEU A 71 -16.02 -12.40 19.51
N LYS A 72 -17.14 -11.88 18.98
CA LYS A 72 -18.19 -12.74 18.42
C LYS A 72 -17.72 -13.35 17.11
N GLU A 73 -17.10 -12.56 16.24
CA GLU A 73 -16.57 -13.07 14.96
C GLU A 73 -15.40 -14.05 15.17
N ILE A 74 -14.50 -13.75 16.11
CA ILE A 74 -13.42 -14.69 16.48
C ILE A 74 -14.00 -16.01 17.00
N ASN A 75 -14.99 -15.97 17.89
CA ASN A 75 -15.65 -17.18 18.39
C ASN A 75 -16.42 -17.94 17.30
N ARG A 76 -17.00 -17.24 16.31
CA ARG A 76 -17.64 -17.85 15.14
C ARG A 76 -16.61 -18.63 14.32
N LEU A 77 -15.50 -17.99 13.97
CA LEU A 77 -14.42 -18.57 13.19
C LEU A 77 -13.76 -19.75 13.93
N GLU A 78 -13.54 -19.66 15.23
CA GLU A 78 -13.01 -20.78 16.04
C GLU A 78 -13.95 -21.99 16.06
N ARG A 79 -15.27 -21.77 16.05
CA ARG A 79 -16.26 -22.86 15.99
C ARG A 79 -16.29 -23.50 14.60
N GLU A 80 -16.19 -22.70 13.54
CA GLU A 80 -16.06 -23.20 12.17
C GLU A 80 -14.78 -24.04 12.02
N LEU A 81 -13.63 -23.55 12.52
CA LEU A 81 -12.35 -24.28 12.51
C LEU A 81 -12.41 -25.60 13.28
N LYS A 82 -13.03 -25.64 14.46
CA LYS A 82 -13.23 -26.90 15.21
C LYS A 82 -14.19 -27.87 14.50
N GLY A 83 -15.15 -27.34 13.73
CA GLY A 83 -16.11 -28.11 12.95
C GLY A 83 -15.51 -28.74 11.69
N ILE A 84 -14.45 -28.13 11.14
CA ILE A 84 -13.62 -28.73 10.10
C ILE A 84 -12.84 -29.86 10.76
N LYS A 85 -13.47 -31.04 10.88
CA LYS A 85 -12.71 -32.29 10.95
C LYS A 85 -11.79 -32.24 9.75
N VAL A 86 -10.49 -32.06 10.01
CA VAL A 86 -9.42 -32.36 9.07
C VAL A 86 -9.54 -33.85 8.78
N THR A 87 -10.51 -34.21 7.94
CA THR A 87 -10.44 -35.44 7.15
C THR A 87 -9.14 -35.28 6.43
N SER A 88 -8.13 -36.02 6.90
CA SER A 88 -6.84 -36.13 6.25
C SER A 88 -7.14 -36.24 4.76
N VAL A 89 -6.90 -35.16 4.03
CA VAL A 89 -6.91 -35.22 2.58
C VAL A 89 -5.81 -36.22 2.34
N ASN A 90 -6.20 -37.46 2.00
CA ASN A 90 -5.34 -38.40 1.34
C ASN A 90 -5.01 -37.68 0.03
N VAL A 91 -3.96 -36.85 0.09
CA VAL A 91 -3.22 -36.42 -1.08
C VAL A 91 -2.63 -37.72 -1.59
N SER A 92 -3.44 -38.41 -2.39
CA SER A 92 -3.01 -39.51 -3.22
C SER A 92 -1.75 -39.00 -3.89
N LYS A 93 -0.66 -39.67 -3.55
CA LYS A 93 0.69 -39.45 -4.03
C LYS A 93 0.71 -39.89 -5.50
N GLU A 94 -0.04 -39.18 -6.34
CA GLU A 94 0.06 -39.33 -7.77
C GLU A 94 1.37 -38.66 -8.17
N SER A 95 2.25 -39.51 -8.67
CA SER A 95 3.57 -39.22 -9.20
C SER A 95 3.50 -38.16 -10.29
N GLY A 96 3.52 -36.89 -9.88
CA GLY A 96 3.90 -35.79 -10.75
C GLY A 96 5.42 -35.70 -10.76
N ASN A 97 6.03 -36.03 -11.89
CA ASN A 97 7.43 -35.75 -12.20
C ASN A 97 7.67 -34.23 -12.14
N SER A 98 7.81 -33.68 -10.92
CA SER A 98 7.92 -32.24 -10.73
C SER A 98 9.38 -31.85 -10.61
N GLU A 99 9.82 -31.03 -11.55
CA GLU A 99 11.08 -30.30 -11.44
C GLU A 99 11.11 -29.42 -10.18
N ASP A 100 9.97 -29.18 -9.53
CA ASP A 100 9.85 -28.42 -8.28
C ASP A 100 10.52 -29.09 -7.06
N ASP A 101 10.58 -30.43 -7.01
CA ASP A 101 11.25 -31.13 -5.90
C ASP A 101 12.77 -30.96 -5.97
N ARG A 102 13.34 -30.76 -7.16
CA ARG A 102 14.78 -30.46 -7.34
C ARG A 102 15.15 -29.10 -6.74
N TYR A 103 14.25 -28.12 -6.78
CA TYR A 103 14.52 -26.79 -6.22
C TYR A 103 14.54 -26.82 -4.69
N PHE A 104 13.78 -27.69 -4.05
CA PHE A 104 13.80 -27.80 -2.58
C PHE A 104 15.14 -28.33 -2.06
N ASP A 105 15.70 -29.36 -2.72
CA ASP A 105 17.02 -29.90 -2.36
C ASP A 105 18.16 -28.88 -2.62
N GLU A 106 18.07 -28.11 -3.70
CA GLU A 106 19.07 -27.08 -4.03
C GLU A 106 19.03 -25.90 -3.05
N ILE A 107 17.85 -25.50 -2.58
CA ILE A 107 17.69 -24.47 -1.53
C ILE A 107 18.29 -24.95 -0.21
N GLU A 108 18.10 -26.22 0.16
CA GLU A 108 18.66 -26.77 1.41
C GLU A 108 20.19 -26.85 1.36
N LYS A 109 20.74 -27.23 0.19
CA LYS A 109 22.18 -27.25 -0.06
C LYS A 109 22.81 -25.85 0.03
N LEU A 110 22.18 -24.84 -0.56
CA LEU A 110 22.65 -23.44 -0.48
C LEU A 110 22.63 -22.89 0.96
N ARG A 111 21.66 -23.30 1.78
CA ARG A 111 21.60 -22.93 3.20
C ARG A 111 22.76 -23.51 4.01
N LEU A 112 23.10 -24.79 3.78
CA LEU A 112 24.25 -25.44 4.41
C LEU A 112 25.57 -24.77 4.01
N GLU A 113 25.70 -24.38 2.75
CA GLU A 113 26.90 -23.72 2.23
C GLU A 113 27.06 -22.30 2.80
N LEU A 114 25.99 -21.50 2.87
CA LEU A 114 26.02 -20.18 3.50
C LEU A 114 26.26 -20.23 5.02
N GLY A 115 25.84 -21.30 5.69
CA GLY A 115 26.10 -21.51 7.13
C GLY A 115 27.58 -21.75 7.46
N SER A 116 28.40 -22.11 6.47
CA SER A 116 29.83 -22.39 6.64
C SER A 116 30.75 -21.18 6.42
N LEU A 117 30.21 -20.03 6.00
CA LEU A 117 31.03 -18.85 5.75
C LEU A 117 31.52 -18.23 7.06
N PRO A 118 32.84 -17.97 7.19
CA PRO A 118 33.39 -17.35 8.40
C PRO A 118 32.80 -15.95 8.57
N GLN A 119 32.11 -15.75 9.70
CA GLN A 119 31.61 -14.44 10.11
C GLN A 119 32.78 -13.49 10.30
N LYS A 120 33.04 -12.67 9.28
CA LYS A 120 33.99 -11.57 9.35
C LYS A 120 33.35 -10.46 10.18
N ASN A 121 33.69 -10.45 11.48
CA ASN A 121 33.29 -9.43 12.44
C ASN A 121 33.47 -8.02 11.86
N PRO A 122 32.38 -7.23 11.69
CA PRO A 122 32.51 -5.84 11.30
C PRO A 122 33.03 -5.04 12.50
N ALA A 123 34.20 -4.43 12.30
CA ALA A 123 34.81 -3.51 13.23
C ALA A 123 33.85 -2.36 13.57
N LYS A 124 33.79 -2.10 14.88
CA LYS A 124 33.07 -1.05 15.59
C LYS A 124 33.50 0.33 15.08
N SER A 125 32.71 0.95 14.21
CA SER A 125 32.84 2.35 13.85
C SER A 125 31.96 3.20 14.77
N THR A 126 32.59 3.76 15.80
CA THR A 126 32.09 4.87 16.59
C THR A 126 32.22 6.16 15.78
N ALA A 127 31.09 6.80 15.46
CA ALA A 127 31.09 8.18 14.97
C ALA A 127 29.94 8.94 15.65
N THR A 128 30.32 9.64 16.72
CA THR A 128 29.59 10.76 17.33
C THR A 128 29.59 11.94 16.38
N SER A 129 28.43 12.52 16.09
CA SER A 129 28.34 13.94 15.73
C SER A 129 26.97 14.48 16.09
N GLU A 130 26.92 15.19 17.21
CA GLU A 130 25.93 16.22 17.48
C GLU A 130 26.10 17.36 16.48
N ASN A 131 25.00 17.95 15.98
CA ASN A 131 24.90 19.39 15.78
C ASN A 131 23.45 19.84 15.46
N LYS A 132 22.83 20.36 16.52
CA LYS A 132 22.15 21.67 16.67
C LYS A 132 21.48 22.34 15.45
N ALA A 133 20.22 22.70 15.67
CA ALA A 133 19.28 23.40 14.79
C ALA A 133 19.66 24.84 14.40
N ALA A 134 19.19 25.29 13.22
CA ALA A 134 18.48 26.57 13.00
C ALA A 134 18.09 26.77 11.50
N THR A 135 16.80 26.90 11.22
CA THR A 135 16.20 27.71 10.13
C THR A 135 16.36 29.21 10.50
N PRO A 136 16.24 30.24 9.60
CA PRO A 136 15.43 30.29 8.37
C PRO A 136 16.02 31.09 7.17
N ALA A 137 15.24 31.17 6.08
CA ALA A 137 15.09 32.29 5.12
C ALA A 137 15.39 32.03 3.63
N LYS A 138 14.31 32.20 2.84
CA LYS A 138 14.22 32.50 1.40
C LYS A 138 15.33 33.44 0.88
N LYS A 139 15.96 33.10 -0.27
CA LYS A 139 15.91 33.88 -1.54
C LYS A 139 16.90 33.37 -2.62
N THR A 140 16.42 33.49 -3.87
CA THR A 140 17.15 33.70 -5.15
C THR A 140 18.17 32.67 -5.64
N THR A 141 17.79 31.97 -6.71
CA THR A 141 18.65 31.13 -7.57
C THR A 141 19.48 31.99 -8.52
N THR A 142 20.72 32.27 -8.13
CA THR A 142 21.79 32.71 -9.05
C THR A 142 22.46 31.45 -9.60
N THR A 143 22.43 31.29 -10.92
CA THR A 143 22.93 30.10 -11.64
C THR A 143 24.45 30.11 -11.72
N THR A 144 25.12 29.80 -10.61
CA THR A 144 26.54 29.46 -10.60
C THR A 144 26.69 28.05 -11.16
N ALA A 145 27.58 27.83 -12.12
CA ALA A 145 27.84 26.53 -12.75
C ALA A 145 28.05 25.45 -11.66
N THR A 146 27.00 24.67 -11.41
CA THR A 146 26.88 23.82 -10.24
C THR A 146 27.54 22.48 -10.55
N ALA A 147 28.33 21.98 -9.59
CA ALA A 147 28.93 20.65 -9.65
C ALA A 147 27.88 19.59 -10.05
N PRO A 148 28.27 18.54 -10.79
CA PRO A 148 27.35 17.51 -11.24
C PRO A 148 26.58 16.90 -10.06
N ARG A 149 25.27 16.78 -10.19
CA ARG A 149 24.38 16.31 -9.10
C ARG A 149 23.67 15.04 -9.52
N PHE A 150 23.63 14.05 -8.65
CA PHE A 150 22.91 12.79 -8.91
C PHE A 150 21.53 12.85 -8.26
N VAL A 151 20.50 12.39 -8.95
CA VAL A 151 19.12 12.31 -8.43
C VAL A 151 18.57 10.91 -8.59
N ILE A 152 17.73 10.47 -7.65
CA ILE A 152 17.01 9.19 -7.76
C ILE A 152 15.63 9.46 -8.33
N CYS A 153 15.34 8.81 -9.45
CA CYS A 153 14.08 8.94 -10.16
C CYS A 153 13.31 7.63 -10.14
N TRP A 154 12.00 7.73 -9.92
CA TRP A 154 11.04 6.70 -10.28
C TRP A 154 10.55 6.96 -11.70
N VAL A 155 10.55 5.92 -12.53
CA VAL A 155 10.10 5.98 -13.93
C VAL A 155 8.87 5.09 -14.09
N ALA A 156 7.73 5.69 -14.41
CA ALA A 156 6.48 4.99 -14.71
C ALA A 156 5.88 5.57 -16.01
N GLU A 157 5.70 4.74 -17.03
CA GLU A 157 4.98 5.03 -18.30
C GLU A 157 4.90 6.52 -18.69
N GLY A 158 6.05 7.12 -19.03
CA GLY A 158 6.14 8.50 -19.52
C GLY A 158 6.22 9.59 -18.44
N THR A 159 6.06 9.26 -17.16
CA THR A 159 6.22 10.18 -16.03
C THR A 159 7.50 9.88 -15.26
N VAL A 160 8.23 10.95 -14.92
CA VAL A 160 9.44 10.88 -14.08
C VAL A 160 9.20 11.68 -12.81
N SER A 161 9.35 11.03 -11.66
CA SER A 161 9.27 11.67 -10.36
C SER A 161 10.59 11.48 -9.60
N GLU A 162 11.01 12.49 -8.84
CA GLU A 162 12.28 12.48 -8.11
C GLU A 162 12.04 12.27 -6.61
N TRP A 163 12.88 11.48 -5.96
CA TRP A 163 12.78 11.27 -4.52
C TRP A 163 13.25 12.51 -3.74
N SER A 164 12.47 12.98 -2.77
CA SER A 164 12.87 14.04 -1.83
C SER A 164 13.06 13.47 -0.43
N GLU A 165 14.28 13.54 0.09
CA GLU A 165 14.61 13.08 1.44
C GLU A 165 13.93 13.94 2.52
N ALA A 166 13.76 15.24 2.27
CA ALA A 166 13.13 16.18 3.20
C ALA A 166 11.63 15.92 3.34
N ALA A 167 10.94 15.66 2.22
CA ALA A 167 9.49 15.40 2.20
C ALA A 167 9.15 13.91 2.35
N LYS A 168 10.16 13.02 2.33
CA LYS A 168 10.01 11.55 2.31
C LYS A 168 8.97 11.07 1.29
N SER A 169 8.96 11.66 0.11
CA SER A 169 7.96 11.42 -0.93
C SER A 169 8.50 11.68 -2.34
N TRP A 170 7.81 11.13 -3.34
CA TRP A 170 8.06 11.39 -4.76
C TRP A 170 7.57 12.79 -5.14
N GLN A 171 8.46 13.59 -5.71
CA GLN A 171 8.21 14.97 -6.10
C GLN A 171 8.31 15.13 -7.62
N LYS A 172 7.83 16.26 -8.12
CA LYS A 172 7.96 16.62 -9.54
C LYS A 172 9.43 16.75 -9.92
N GLN A 173 9.73 16.52 -11.19
CA GLN A 173 11.07 16.69 -11.75
C GLN A 173 11.62 18.09 -11.41
N GLY A 174 12.83 18.16 -10.83
CA GLY A 174 13.45 19.41 -10.36
C GLY A 174 13.37 19.65 -8.86
N GLN A 175 12.51 18.92 -8.15
CA GLN A 175 12.29 19.09 -6.71
C GLN A 175 12.84 17.92 -5.86
N GLY A 176 13.52 16.98 -6.50
CA GLY A 176 14.19 15.88 -5.80
C GLY A 176 15.40 16.31 -4.98
N HIS A 177 15.81 15.45 -4.07
CA HIS A 177 17.06 15.59 -3.35
C HIS A 177 18.24 15.26 -4.27
N GLY A 178 19.16 16.22 -4.42
CA GLY A 178 20.39 16.04 -5.19
C GLY A 178 21.54 15.53 -4.33
N TYR A 179 22.12 14.40 -4.71
CA TYR A 179 23.31 13.81 -4.10
C TYR A 179 24.58 14.34 -4.78
N GLU A 180 25.60 14.61 -3.99
CA GLU A 180 26.88 15.15 -4.49
C GLU A 180 27.73 14.06 -5.16
N THR A 181 27.58 12.82 -4.71
CA THR A 181 28.35 11.68 -5.20
C THR A 181 27.45 10.55 -5.66
N ALA A 182 27.92 9.77 -6.64
CA ALA A 182 27.19 8.61 -7.14
C ALA A 182 26.98 7.55 -6.05
N ASP A 183 27.92 7.41 -5.11
CA ASP A 183 27.86 6.40 -4.05
C ASP A 183 26.79 6.72 -2.99
N GLN A 184 26.60 8.02 -2.67
CA GLN A 184 25.48 8.46 -1.83
C GLN A 184 24.12 8.14 -2.48
N ALA A 185 24.00 8.42 -3.78
CA ALA A 185 22.78 8.10 -4.53
C ALA A 185 22.52 6.58 -4.59
N ARG A 186 23.56 5.76 -4.78
CA ARG A 186 23.45 4.28 -4.79
C ARG A 186 23.04 3.73 -3.43
N THR A 187 23.62 4.26 -2.35
CA THR A 187 23.26 3.85 -0.97
C THR A 187 21.79 4.15 -0.69
N SER A 188 21.35 5.35 -1.06
CA SER A 188 19.95 5.75 -0.92
C SER A 188 19.04 4.90 -1.80
N LEU A 189 19.42 4.62 -3.05
CA LEU A 189 18.67 3.74 -3.96
C LEU A 189 18.48 2.33 -3.36
N ALA A 190 19.52 1.74 -2.79
CA ALA A 190 19.45 0.41 -2.19
C ALA A 190 18.44 0.36 -1.03
N ARG A 191 18.39 1.42 -0.21
CA ARG A 191 17.39 1.56 0.86
C ARG A 191 15.98 1.71 0.29
N LEU A 192 15.78 2.55 -0.73
CA LEU A 192 14.47 2.74 -1.37
C LEU A 192 13.98 1.44 -2.04
N LYS A 193 14.86 0.67 -2.68
CA LYS A 193 14.50 -0.63 -3.28
C LYS A 193 14.02 -1.66 -2.24
N ARG A 194 14.47 -1.60 -1.00
CA ARG A 194 13.94 -2.45 0.08
C ARG A 194 12.51 -2.07 0.47
N GLN A 195 12.19 -0.78 0.43
CA GLN A 195 10.86 -0.26 0.76
C GLN A 195 9.87 -0.45 -0.41
N TRP A 196 10.34 -0.30 -1.64
CA TRP A 196 9.53 -0.40 -2.87
C TRP A 196 10.20 -1.32 -3.89
N PRO A 197 10.17 -2.65 -3.70
CA PRO A 197 10.88 -3.60 -4.57
C PRO A 197 10.34 -3.64 -6.00
N ASN A 198 9.06 -3.32 -6.19
CA ASN A 198 8.39 -3.37 -7.50
C ASN A 198 8.57 -2.08 -8.33
N TYR A 199 9.21 -1.05 -7.78
CA TYR A 199 9.34 0.24 -8.46
C TYR A 199 10.61 0.27 -9.32
N VAL A 200 10.47 0.75 -10.57
CA VAL A 200 11.62 0.96 -11.46
C VAL A 200 12.33 2.26 -11.08
N LEU A 201 13.32 2.13 -10.18
CA LEU A 201 14.13 3.23 -9.68
C LEU A 201 15.48 3.32 -10.42
N LYS A 202 15.88 4.52 -10.83
CA LYS A 202 17.15 4.80 -11.53
C LYS A 202 17.85 6.00 -10.92
N VAL A 203 19.18 5.98 -10.94
CA VAL A 203 20.01 7.16 -10.60
C VAL A 203 20.35 7.89 -11.90
N ILE A 204 20.05 9.18 -11.96
CA ILE A 204 20.31 10.04 -13.13
C ILE A 204 21.31 11.13 -12.72
N LYS A 205 22.30 11.40 -13.56
CA LYS A 205 23.25 12.51 -13.39
C LYS A 205 22.66 13.75 -14.07
N ARG A 206 22.56 14.85 -13.31
CA ARG A 206 22.24 16.20 -13.78
C ARG A 206 23.51 17.04 -13.92
#